data_AF-A0A8J7D5B2-F1
#
_entry.id   AF-A0A8J7D5B2-F1
#
_cell.length_a   1.000
_cell.length_b   1.000
_cell.length_c   1.000
_cell.angle_alpha   90.00
_cell.angle_beta   90.00
_cell.angle_gamma   90.00
#
_symmetry.space_group_name_H-M   'P 1'
#
loop_
_entity.id
_entity.type
_entity.pdbx_description
1 polymer ?
#
loop_
_entity_poly.entity_id
_entity_poly.type
_entity_poly.pdbx_seq_one_letter_code
_entity_poly.pdbx_strand_id
1 'polypeptide(L)'
;MTQPKLHFISGLPRSGSTLLGALLRQNPRFHASMSSPVGGLVTSMLEAMSENNEFSVFITPEQKRALTLTIFSTYYQPQADKAIIFDTNRLWCSKLPLIHQLFPDAKVICCVRNVAWVMDSVERLIRKNAFDVSRLFNNPGERSTVYTRTEALSQSGRLVGFAYNALKEAFYSEYSESLLLVDYDILSQAPDKTLSLIYQFLGEKPFEHDFSNVEYEANEFDRRLNTNGLHHVRSKVEFQPRATVLPPDLFA
;
A
#
# COMPACT_ATOMS: atom_id res chain seq x y z
N MET A 1 -14.21 -15.19 21.09
CA MET A 1 -13.07 -14.32 20.73
C MET A 1 -13.63 -13.12 20.00
N THR A 2 -13.24 -11.90 20.36
CA THR A 2 -13.63 -10.68 19.66
C THR A 2 -13.00 -10.69 18.26
N GLN A 3 -13.75 -10.28 17.22
CA GLN A 3 -13.17 -10.14 15.88
C GLN A 3 -11.99 -9.14 15.91
N PRO A 4 -10.91 -9.39 15.13
CA PRO A 4 -9.79 -8.46 15.06
C PRO A 4 -10.23 -7.09 14.56
N LYS A 5 -9.60 -6.02 15.07
CA LYS A 5 -9.79 -4.67 14.51
C LYS A 5 -9.09 -4.58 13.15
N LEU A 6 -9.72 -3.89 12.20
CA LEU A 6 -9.16 -3.66 10.87
C LEU A 6 -8.62 -2.24 10.74
N HIS A 7 -7.38 -2.15 10.28
CA HIS A 7 -6.72 -0.93 9.83
C HIS A 7 -6.13 -1.17 8.45
N PHE A 8 -5.71 -0.11 7.78
CA PHE A 8 -5.29 -0.18 6.38
C PHE A 8 -3.92 0.46 6.20
N ILE A 9 -3.12 -0.13 5.32
CA ILE A 9 -1.87 0.48 4.85
C ILE A 9 -2.05 0.80 3.37
N SER A 10 -1.71 2.02 2.98
CA SER A 10 -1.81 2.50 1.62
C SER A 10 -0.60 3.36 1.28
N GLY A 11 -0.66 4.03 0.14
CA GLY A 11 0.24 5.11 -0.23
C GLY A 11 0.97 4.87 -1.53
N LEU A 12 2.00 5.69 -1.72
CA LEU A 12 2.76 5.70 -2.96
C LEU A 12 3.56 4.40 -3.10
N PRO A 13 3.67 3.85 -4.32
CA PRO A 13 4.58 2.73 -4.56
C PRO A 13 6.00 3.15 -4.14
N ARG A 14 6.83 2.19 -3.74
CA ARG A 14 8.24 2.44 -3.37
C ARG A 14 8.45 3.42 -2.20
N SER A 15 7.44 3.56 -1.33
CA SER A 15 7.48 4.50 -0.18
C SER A 15 7.49 3.80 1.18
N GLY A 16 7.88 2.52 1.22
CA GLY A 16 8.13 1.81 2.48
C GLY A 16 6.93 1.08 3.10
N SER A 17 5.81 0.91 2.40
CA SER A 17 4.68 0.12 2.92
C SER A 17 5.06 -1.33 3.29
N THR A 18 5.95 -1.96 2.50
CA THR A 18 6.48 -3.30 2.82
C THR A 18 7.37 -3.28 4.06
N LEU A 19 8.22 -2.27 4.21
CA LEU A 19 9.05 -2.08 5.41
C LEU A 19 8.17 -1.88 6.64
N LEU A 20 7.17 -1.00 6.55
CA LEU A 20 6.23 -0.76 7.63
C LEU A 20 5.47 -2.03 8.01
N GLY A 21 4.99 -2.80 7.02
CA GLY A 21 4.34 -4.08 7.27
C GLY A 21 5.26 -5.10 7.95
N ALA A 22 6.54 -5.12 7.57
CA ALA A 22 7.56 -5.97 8.18
C ALA A 22 7.87 -5.59 9.64
N LEU A 23 7.86 -4.30 9.97
CA LEU A 23 8.00 -3.83 11.34
C LEU A 23 6.74 -4.14 12.16
N LEU A 24 5.56 -3.79 11.67
CA LEU A 24 4.30 -3.99 12.42
C LEU A 24 4.04 -5.47 12.77
N ARG A 25 4.42 -6.41 11.90
CA ARG A 25 4.26 -7.85 12.16
C ARG A 25 5.23 -8.42 13.20
N GLN A 26 6.25 -7.67 13.65
CA GLN A 26 7.08 -8.09 14.78
C GLN A 26 6.25 -8.16 16.07
N ASN A 27 5.20 -7.34 16.17
CA ASN A 27 4.25 -7.45 17.27
C ASN A 27 3.32 -8.67 17.05
N PRO A 28 3.35 -9.69 17.94
CA PRO A 28 2.60 -10.94 17.75
C PRO A 28 1.07 -10.75 17.75
N ARG A 29 0.58 -9.62 18.28
CA ARG A 29 -0.83 -9.24 18.26
C ARG A 29 -1.30 -8.77 16.88
N PHE A 30 -0.38 -8.38 16.01
CA PHE A 30 -0.68 -7.73 14.73
C PHE A 30 -0.50 -8.71 13.57
N HIS A 31 -1.32 -8.55 12.54
CA HIS A 31 -1.06 -9.06 11.21
C HIS A 31 -0.85 -7.91 10.26
N ALA A 32 0.30 -7.88 9.58
CA ALA A 32 0.57 -6.98 8.49
C ALA A 32 1.36 -7.72 7.40
N SER A 33 1.04 -7.40 6.15
CA SER A 33 1.71 -7.98 4.98
C SER A 33 1.75 -6.97 3.83
N MET A 34 2.35 -7.37 2.72
CA MET A 34 2.33 -6.65 1.46
C MET A 34 0.91 -6.54 0.90
N SER A 35 0.78 -5.95 -0.29
CA SER A 35 -0.52 -5.75 -0.91
C SER A 35 -1.37 -7.03 -0.95
N SER A 36 -2.54 -6.98 -0.32
CA SER A 36 -3.52 -8.06 -0.32
C SER A 36 -4.39 -8.00 -1.60
N PRO A 37 -5.05 -9.10 -1.97
CA PRO A 37 -6.04 -9.11 -3.04
C PRO A 37 -7.38 -8.48 -2.61
N VAL A 38 -7.60 -8.20 -1.32
CA VAL A 38 -8.90 -7.80 -0.76
C VAL A 38 -9.44 -6.56 -1.42
N GLY A 39 -8.62 -5.52 -1.62
CA GLY A 39 -9.10 -4.30 -2.28
C GLY A 39 -9.53 -4.52 -3.74
N GLY A 40 -8.92 -5.46 -4.45
CA GLY A 40 -9.38 -5.89 -5.77
C GLY A 40 -10.72 -6.63 -5.69
N LEU A 41 -10.84 -7.59 -4.77
CA LEU A 41 -12.10 -8.33 -4.53
C LEU A 41 -13.26 -7.41 -4.15
N VAL A 42 -13.01 -6.42 -3.28
CA VAL A 42 -13.99 -5.40 -2.90
C VAL A 42 -14.40 -4.58 -4.11
N THR A 43 -13.45 -4.16 -4.95
CA THR A 43 -13.75 -3.37 -6.16
C THR A 43 -14.64 -4.17 -7.11
N SER A 44 -14.28 -5.42 -7.41
CA SER A 44 -15.07 -6.29 -8.29
C SER A 44 -16.45 -6.61 -7.71
N MET A 45 -16.58 -6.79 -6.39
CA MET A 45 -17.88 -7.01 -5.73
C MET A 45 -18.78 -5.78 -5.87
N LEU A 46 -18.24 -4.58 -5.64
CA LEU A 46 -19.01 -3.34 -5.82
C LEU A 46 -19.46 -3.14 -7.27
N GLU A 47 -18.60 -3.45 -8.23
CA GLU A 47 -18.94 -3.41 -9.66
C GLU A 47 -20.03 -4.44 -10.01
N ALA A 48 -19.93 -5.68 -9.51
CA ALA A 48 -20.92 -6.74 -9.75
C ALA A 48 -22.30 -6.44 -9.13
N MET A 49 -22.34 -5.62 -8.08
CA MET A 49 -23.58 -5.16 -7.43
C MET A 49 -24.06 -3.79 -7.94
N SER A 50 -23.38 -3.21 -8.93
CA SER A 50 -23.75 -1.94 -9.57
C SER A 50 -24.78 -2.14 -10.68
N GLU A 51 -25.25 -1.05 -11.29
CA GLU A 51 -26.24 -1.05 -12.37
C GLU A 51 -25.79 -1.81 -13.63
N ASN A 52 -24.50 -2.14 -13.74
CA ASN A 52 -23.99 -3.06 -14.78
C ASN A 52 -24.54 -4.49 -14.65
N ASN A 53 -25.31 -4.79 -13.59
CA ASN A 53 -26.02 -6.04 -13.37
C ASN A 53 -27.54 -5.78 -13.41
N GLU A 54 -28.26 -6.42 -14.33
CA GLU A 54 -29.73 -6.30 -14.49
C GLU A 54 -30.51 -6.73 -13.24
N PHE A 55 -29.89 -7.55 -12.38
CA PHE A 55 -30.46 -8.01 -11.11
C PHE A 55 -30.03 -7.14 -9.91
N SER A 56 -29.28 -6.06 -10.12
CA SER A 56 -28.78 -5.19 -9.04
C SER A 56 -29.89 -4.55 -8.20
N VAL A 57 -31.09 -4.40 -8.77
CA VAL A 57 -32.30 -3.92 -8.07
C VAL A 57 -32.75 -4.84 -6.94
N PHE A 58 -32.34 -6.11 -6.97
CA PHE A 58 -32.64 -7.09 -5.91
C PHE A 58 -31.60 -7.12 -4.79
N ILE A 59 -30.55 -6.28 -4.88
CA ILE A 59 -29.46 -6.22 -3.91
C ILE A 59 -29.59 -4.95 -3.09
N THR A 60 -30.08 -5.09 -1.85
CA THR A 60 -30.29 -3.94 -0.96
C THR A 60 -28.95 -3.34 -0.49
N PRO A 61 -28.91 -2.06 -0.07
CA PRO A 61 -27.72 -1.46 0.52
C PRO A 61 -27.13 -2.28 1.68
N GLU A 62 -27.98 -2.88 2.52
CA GLU A 62 -27.57 -3.73 3.64
C GLU A 62 -26.89 -5.01 3.15
N GLN A 63 -27.41 -5.63 2.08
CA GLN A 63 -26.78 -6.79 1.44
C GLN A 63 -25.45 -6.41 0.80
N LYS A 64 -25.35 -5.26 0.12
CA LYS A 64 -24.08 -4.76 -0.43
C LYS A 64 -23.02 -4.60 0.65
N ARG A 65 -23.42 -4.00 1.79
CA ARG A 65 -22.56 -3.85 2.97
C ARG A 65 -22.13 -5.21 3.52
N ALA A 66 -23.06 -6.14 3.74
CA ALA A 66 -22.78 -7.45 4.32
C ALA A 66 -21.87 -8.31 3.41
N LEU A 67 -22.12 -8.31 2.10
CA LEU A 67 -21.28 -9.01 1.11
C LEU A 67 -19.87 -8.43 1.10
N THR A 68 -19.73 -7.11 1.17
CA THR A 68 -18.42 -6.46 1.23
C THR A 68 -17.68 -6.78 2.53
N LEU A 69 -18.34 -6.72 3.69
CA LEU A 69 -17.75 -7.13 4.98
C LEU A 69 -17.30 -8.59 4.98
N THR A 70 -18.04 -9.46 4.31
CA THR A 70 -17.74 -10.90 4.23
C THR A 70 -16.41 -11.17 3.54
N ILE A 71 -16.01 -10.34 2.56
CA ILE A 71 -14.69 -10.47 1.92
C ILE A 71 -13.58 -10.34 2.96
N PHE A 72 -13.65 -9.33 3.84
CA PHE A 72 -12.66 -9.12 4.89
C PHE A 72 -12.68 -10.25 5.92
N SER A 73 -13.87 -10.55 6.47
CA SER A 73 -14.00 -11.53 7.55
C SER A 73 -13.60 -12.94 7.11
N THR A 74 -13.84 -13.29 5.84
CA THR A 74 -13.49 -14.60 5.27
C THR A 74 -12.01 -14.68 4.92
N TYR A 75 -11.47 -13.66 4.23
CA TYR A 75 -10.06 -13.65 3.82
C TYR A 75 -9.12 -13.72 5.03
N TYR A 76 -9.48 -13.03 6.12
CA TYR A 76 -8.69 -12.97 7.35
C TYR A 76 -9.08 -14.00 8.42
N GLN A 77 -9.93 -14.99 8.12
CA GLN A 77 -10.19 -16.10 9.06
C GLN A 77 -8.91 -16.77 9.58
N PRO A 78 -7.88 -17.03 8.75
CA PRO A 78 -6.64 -17.65 9.24
C PRO A 78 -5.85 -16.78 10.24
N GLN A 79 -6.21 -15.50 10.39
CA GLN A 79 -5.63 -14.54 11.33
C GLN A 79 -6.62 -14.13 12.43
N ALA A 80 -7.65 -14.95 12.69
CA ALA A 80 -8.63 -14.67 13.74
C ALA A 80 -8.03 -14.66 15.16
N ASP A 81 -6.82 -15.17 15.35
CA ASP A 81 -6.05 -15.09 16.61
C ASP A 81 -5.44 -13.70 16.87
N LYS A 82 -5.44 -12.81 15.87
CA LYS A 82 -4.83 -11.49 15.95
C LYS A 82 -5.76 -10.47 16.57
N ALA A 83 -5.18 -9.50 17.27
CA ALA A 83 -5.94 -8.38 17.80
C ALA A 83 -6.21 -7.33 16.70
N ILE A 84 -5.25 -7.13 15.80
CA ILE A 84 -5.30 -6.12 14.74
C ILE A 84 -4.80 -6.71 13.43
N ILE A 85 -5.52 -6.38 12.36
CA ILE A 85 -5.16 -6.70 10.99
C ILE A 85 -4.94 -5.39 10.24
N PHE A 86 -3.82 -5.33 9.52
CA PHE A 86 -3.52 -4.28 8.56
C PHE A 86 -3.68 -4.83 7.15
N ASP A 87 -4.75 -4.44 6.46
CA ASP A 87 -4.90 -4.74 5.03
C ASP A 87 -4.13 -3.71 4.21
N THR A 88 -3.15 -4.18 3.42
CA THR A 88 -2.33 -3.31 2.59
C THR A 88 -2.88 -3.28 1.16
N ASN A 89 -3.18 -2.10 0.64
CA ASN A 89 -3.41 -1.88 -0.79
C ASN A 89 -3.37 -0.38 -1.12
N ARG A 90 -2.72 0.00 -2.23
CA ARG A 90 -2.63 1.39 -2.68
C ARG A 90 -3.98 2.05 -2.96
N LEU A 91 -5.02 1.25 -3.23
CA LEU A 91 -6.37 1.75 -3.48
C LEU A 91 -7.07 2.24 -2.22
N TRP A 92 -6.61 1.90 -1.01
CA TRP A 92 -7.37 2.24 0.19
C TRP A 92 -7.50 3.74 0.43
N CYS A 93 -6.56 4.54 -0.09
CA CYS A 93 -6.69 5.99 -0.07
C CYS A 93 -7.86 6.51 -0.92
N SER A 94 -8.29 5.83 -1.98
CA SER A 94 -9.50 6.22 -2.73
C SER A 94 -10.78 5.58 -2.19
N LYS A 95 -10.72 4.97 -0.99
CA LYS A 95 -11.83 4.23 -0.38
C LYS A 95 -12.12 4.66 1.05
N LEU A 96 -11.65 5.82 1.50
CA LEU A 96 -11.92 6.33 2.86
C LEU A 96 -13.42 6.36 3.20
N PRO A 97 -14.33 6.84 2.34
CA PRO A 97 -15.76 6.82 2.64
C PRO A 97 -16.31 5.40 2.84
N LEU A 98 -15.87 4.45 2.00
CA LEU A 98 -16.25 3.05 2.13
C LEU A 98 -15.69 2.44 3.43
N ILE A 99 -14.41 2.68 3.71
CA ILE A 99 -13.75 2.22 4.94
C ILE A 99 -14.48 2.75 6.16
N HIS A 100 -14.80 4.04 6.21
CA HIS A 100 -15.51 4.65 7.33
C HIS A 100 -16.91 4.05 7.51
N GLN A 101 -17.64 3.80 6.43
CA GLN A 101 -18.93 3.11 6.53
C GLN A 101 -18.74 1.71 7.11
N LEU A 102 -17.82 0.90 6.58
CA LEU A 102 -17.65 -0.51 6.97
C LEU A 102 -17.05 -0.67 8.38
N PHE A 103 -16.06 0.16 8.71
CA PHE A 103 -15.24 0.11 9.91
C PHE A 103 -15.01 1.55 10.44
N PRO A 104 -15.97 2.12 11.21
CA PRO A 104 -15.91 3.53 11.62
C PRO A 104 -14.65 3.93 12.39
N ASP A 105 -14.08 3.01 13.16
CA ASP A 105 -12.86 3.21 13.95
C ASP A 105 -11.57 2.89 13.18
N ALA A 106 -11.66 2.48 11.92
CA ALA A 106 -10.49 2.08 11.14
C ALA A 106 -9.61 3.29 10.81
N LYS A 107 -8.30 3.07 10.90
CA LYS A 107 -7.27 4.03 10.53
C LYS A 107 -6.57 3.59 9.26
N VAL A 108 -6.12 4.55 8.46
CA VAL A 108 -5.37 4.36 7.22
C VAL A 108 -3.98 4.98 7.39
N ILE A 109 -2.94 4.15 7.32
CA ILE A 109 -1.55 4.61 7.33
C ILE A 109 -1.07 4.69 5.87
N CYS A 110 -0.82 5.91 5.40
CA CYS A 110 -0.40 6.18 4.04
C CYS A 110 1.09 6.46 3.97
N CYS A 111 1.84 5.52 3.39
CA CYS A 111 3.27 5.65 3.19
C CYS A 111 3.55 6.60 2.02
N VAL A 112 4.29 7.68 2.27
CA VAL A 112 4.60 8.72 1.30
C VAL A 112 6.11 8.89 1.14
N ARG A 113 6.49 9.41 -0.03
CA ARG A 113 7.86 9.76 -0.38
C ARG A 113 7.83 10.77 -1.51
N ASN A 114 8.88 11.57 -1.66
CA ASN A 114 9.06 12.38 -2.87
C ASN A 114 8.91 11.50 -4.13
N VAL A 115 8.05 11.94 -5.05
CA VAL A 115 7.69 11.19 -6.27
C VAL A 115 8.90 10.97 -7.18
N ALA A 116 9.84 11.90 -7.25
CA ALA A 116 11.08 11.73 -8.01
C ALA A 116 11.91 10.54 -7.46
N TRP A 117 11.96 10.37 -6.13
CA TRP A 117 12.61 9.21 -5.51
C TRP A 117 11.87 7.89 -5.72
N VAL A 118 10.54 7.95 -5.85
CA VAL A 118 9.71 6.79 -6.24
C VAL A 118 10.06 6.38 -7.67
N MET A 119 10.10 7.32 -8.61
CA MET A 119 10.46 7.08 -10.01
C MET A 119 11.90 6.57 -10.14
N ASP A 120 12.86 7.16 -9.42
CA ASP A 120 14.26 6.70 -9.36
C ASP A 120 14.34 5.24 -8.87
N SER A 121 13.56 4.89 -7.84
CA SER A 121 13.53 3.50 -7.37
C SER A 121 13.03 2.52 -8.43
N VAL A 122 12.04 2.90 -9.23
CA VAL A 122 11.53 2.04 -10.31
C VAL A 122 12.56 1.95 -11.43
N GLU A 123 13.14 3.08 -11.85
CA GLU A 123 14.14 3.11 -12.93
C GLU A 123 15.38 2.28 -12.59
N ARG A 124 15.87 2.34 -11.35
CA ARG A 124 16.98 1.47 -10.89
C ARG A 124 16.65 0.00 -11.02
N LEU A 125 15.42 -0.38 -10.71
CA LEU A 125 14.97 -1.76 -10.83
C LEU A 125 14.92 -2.21 -12.29
N ILE A 126 14.45 -1.34 -13.19
CA ILE A 126 14.46 -1.60 -14.64
C ILE A 126 15.89 -1.78 -15.14
N ARG A 127 16.82 -0.89 -14.76
CA ARG A 127 18.24 -1.01 -15.15
C ARG A 127 18.91 -2.25 -14.59
N LYS A 128 18.58 -2.65 -13.35
CA LYS A 128 19.09 -3.88 -12.74
C LYS A 128 18.62 -5.13 -13.48
N ASN A 129 17.38 -5.13 -13.96
CA ASN A 129 16.77 -6.25 -14.68
C ASN A 129 16.79 -6.00 -16.20
N ALA A 130 17.95 -5.62 -16.75
CA ALA A 130 18.07 -5.16 -18.14
C ALA A 130 17.66 -6.19 -19.20
N PHE A 131 17.65 -7.48 -18.86
CA PHE A 131 17.24 -8.56 -19.76
C PHE A 131 15.76 -8.91 -19.66
N ASP A 132 15.05 -8.36 -18.68
CA ASP A 132 13.64 -8.66 -18.44
C ASP A 132 12.72 -7.56 -18.97
N VAL A 133 11.65 -7.97 -19.64
CA VAL A 133 10.57 -7.06 -20.00
C VAL A 133 9.61 -6.92 -18.82
N SER A 134 9.74 -5.81 -18.11
CA SER A 134 8.86 -5.45 -17.00
C SER A 134 7.40 -5.29 -17.45
N ARG A 135 6.47 -5.88 -16.70
CA ARG A 135 5.02 -5.73 -16.91
C ARG A 135 4.44 -4.42 -16.38
N LEU A 136 5.29 -3.54 -15.84
CA LEU A 136 4.86 -2.19 -15.44
C LEU A 136 4.51 -1.30 -16.65
N PHE A 137 4.95 -1.68 -17.85
CA PHE A 137 4.76 -0.94 -19.10
C PHE A 137 3.95 -1.78 -20.08
N ASN A 138 2.91 -1.21 -20.68
CA ASN A 138 1.95 -1.96 -21.49
C ASN A 138 2.46 -2.27 -22.90
N ASN A 139 3.34 -1.45 -23.45
CA ASN A 139 3.80 -1.53 -24.83
C ASN A 139 5.28 -1.12 -24.95
N PRO A 140 5.94 -1.38 -26.10
CA PRO A 140 7.33 -0.97 -26.31
C PRO A 140 7.58 0.53 -26.15
N GLY A 141 6.65 1.40 -26.57
CA GLY A 141 6.78 2.85 -26.45
C GLY A 141 6.92 3.33 -25.01
N GLU A 142 6.08 2.82 -24.11
CA GLU A 142 6.14 3.12 -22.67
C GLU A 142 7.48 2.72 -22.02
N ARG A 143 8.23 1.77 -22.59
CA ARG A 143 9.50 1.28 -22.02
C ARG A 143 10.76 1.76 -22.74
N SER A 144 10.63 2.52 -23.82
CA SER A 144 11.75 2.94 -24.68
C SER A 144 12.84 3.71 -23.94
N THR A 145 12.51 4.81 -23.27
CA THR A 145 13.49 5.69 -22.61
C THR A 145 13.08 5.93 -21.16
N VAL A 146 13.99 6.48 -20.35
CA VAL A 146 13.65 6.88 -18.97
C VAL A 146 12.46 7.86 -18.96
N TYR A 147 12.40 8.77 -19.94
CA TYR A 147 11.31 9.74 -20.12
C TYR A 147 9.96 9.07 -20.37
N THR A 148 9.89 8.15 -21.34
CA THR A 148 8.62 7.46 -21.63
C THR A 148 8.19 6.55 -20.48
N ARG A 149 9.15 5.95 -19.77
CA ARG A 149 8.87 5.18 -18.56
C ARG A 149 8.31 6.04 -17.42
N THR A 150 8.92 7.19 -17.13
CA THR A 150 8.43 8.08 -16.07
C THR A 150 7.07 8.66 -16.41
N GLU A 151 6.87 9.09 -17.67
CA GLU A 151 5.58 9.58 -18.16
C GLU A 151 4.50 8.50 -18.00
N ALA A 152 4.75 7.30 -18.52
CA ALA A 152 3.81 6.18 -18.43
C ALA A 152 3.43 5.85 -16.98
N LEU A 153 4.35 5.91 -16.02
CA LEU A 153 4.05 5.62 -14.61
C LEU A 153 3.27 6.76 -13.92
N SER A 154 3.48 8.00 -14.35
CA SER A 154 2.83 9.20 -13.78
C SER A 154 1.39 9.43 -14.25
N GLN A 155 0.97 8.80 -15.35
CA GLN A 155 -0.39 8.92 -15.85
C GLN A 155 -1.44 8.51 -14.80
N SER A 156 -2.61 9.16 -14.84
CA SER A 156 -3.62 9.12 -13.76
C SER A 156 -4.10 7.72 -13.36
N GLY A 157 -4.19 6.77 -14.29
CA GLY A 157 -4.57 5.38 -14.03
C GLY A 157 -3.40 4.42 -13.82
N ARG A 158 -2.17 4.93 -13.81
CA ARG A 158 -0.94 4.13 -13.79
C ARG A 158 -0.32 4.11 -12.40
N LEU A 159 0.70 3.26 -12.23
CA LEU A 159 1.21 2.83 -10.91
C LEU A 159 1.43 3.98 -9.91
N VAL A 160 2.04 5.09 -10.35
CA VAL A 160 2.35 6.24 -9.49
C VAL A 160 1.23 7.27 -9.54
N GLY A 161 0.74 7.61 -10.74
CA GLY A 161 -0.30 8.64 -10.90
C GLY A 161 -1.60 8.29 -10.16
N PHE A 162 -2.04 7.03 -10.22
CA PHE A 162 -3.22 6.57 -9.48
C PHE A 162 -3.02 6.73 -7.96
N ALA A 163 -1.91 6.21 -7.43
CA ALA A 163 -1.63 6.25 -6.00
C ALA A 163 -1.51 7.70 -5.48
N TYR A 164 -0.92 8.59 -6.29
CA TYR A 164 -0.82 10.01 -5.97
C TYR A 164 -2.17 10.72 -5.95
N ASN A 165 -3.04 10.44 -6.92
CA ASN A 165 -4.40 10.98 -6.93
C ASN A 165 -5.25 10.44 -5.78
N ALA A 166 -5.16 9.14 -5.49
CA ALA A 166 -5.84 8.51 -4.36
C ALA A 166 -5.37 9.12 -3.02
N LEU A 167 -4.07 9.37 -2.84
CA LEU A 167 -3.56 10.07 -1.66
C LEU A 167 -4.17 11.47 -1.52
N LYS A 168 -4.19 12.27 -2.60
CA LYS A 168 -4.80 13.62 -2.56
C LYS A 168 -6.28 13.54 -2.20
N GLU A 169 -7.02 12.61 -2.79
CA GLU A 169 -8.43 12.37 -2.47
C GLU A 169 -8.61 12.07 -0.97
N ALA A 170 -7.82 11.15 -0.41
CA ALA A 170 -7.85 10.83 1.02
C ALA A 170 -7.58 12.06 1.90
N PHE A 171 -6.53 12.80 1.55
CA PHE A 171 -6.05 13.95 2.32
C PHE A 171 -7.05 15.10 2.36
N TYR A 172 -7.76 15.35 1.27
CA TYR A 172 -8.80 16.39 1.18
C TYR A 172 -10.21 15.88 1.54
N SER A 173 -10.36 14.62 1.94
CA SER A 173 -11.66 14.06 2.31
C SER A 173 -12.12 14.53 3.71
N GLU A 174 -13.43 14.46 3.93
CA GLU A 174 -14.04 14.65 5.26
C GLU A 174 -13.57 13.62 6.30
N TYR A 175 -13.00 12.49 5.86
CA TYR A 175 -12.49 11.40 6.71
C TYR A 175 -10.98 11.49 6.95
N SER A 176 -10.34 12.62 6.63
CA SER A 176 -8.89 12.83 6.73
C SER A 176 -8.34 12.64 8.15
N GLU A 177 -9.15 12.79 9.21
CA GLU A 177 -8.77 12.49 10.60
C GLU A 177 -8.42 11.00 10.86
N SER A 178 -8.84 10.11 9.97
CA SER A 178 -8.50 8.69 10.01
C SER A 178 -7.28 8.34 9.14
N LEU A 179 -6.63 9.34 8.54
CA LEU A 179 -5.43 9.18 7.71
C LEU A 179 -4.17 9.66 8.46
N LEU A 180 -3.14 8.82 8.49
CA LEU A 180 -1.80 9.21 8.93
C LEU A 180 -0.82 9.10 7.76
N LEU A 181 -0.11 10.19 7.45
CA LEU A 181 0.97 10.17 6.48
C LEU A 181 2.28 9.74 7.17
N VAL A 182 2.96 8.75 6.60
CA VAL A 182 4.26 8.26 7.08
C VAL A 182 5.28 8.49 5.99
N ASP A 183 6.15 9.48 6.19
CA ASP A 183 7.24 9.76 5.26
C ASP A 183 8.33 8.68 5.37
N TYR A 184 8.72 8.12 4.23
CA TYR A 184 9.72 7.07 4.14
C TYR A 184 11.09 7.47 4.71
N ASP A 185 11.52 8.71 4.46
CA ASP A 185 12.83 9.18 4.91
C ASP A 185 12.81 9.34 6.43
N ILE A 186 11.71 9.81 7.02
CA ILE A 186 11.54 9.87 8.48
C ILE A 186 11.48 8.46 9.09
N LEU A 187 10.70 7.54 8.50
CA LEU A 187 10.61 6.15 8.97
C LEU A 187 11.99 5.47 8.96
N SER A 188 12.82 5.74 7.96
CA SER A 188 14.15 5.13 7.85
C SER A 188 15.23 5.78 8.72
N GLN A 189 15.08 7.07 9.07
CA GLN A 189 16.02 7.80 9.93
C GLN A 189 15.67 7.70 11.43
N ALA A 190 14.39 7.63 11.77
CA ALA A 190 13.88 7.59 13.14
C ALA A 190 12.72 6.59 13.28
N PRO A 191 12.98 5.28 13.08
CA PRO A 191 11.93 4.27 13.05
C PRO A 191 11.23 4.07 14.42
N ASP A 192 11.97 4.23 15.52
CA ASP A 192 11.47 4.18 16.89
C ASP A 192 10.41 5.24 17.17
N LYS A 193 10.71 6.50 16.81
CA LYS A 193 9.79 7.63 16.98
C LYS A 193 8.59 7.49 16.06
N THR A 194 8.83 7.08 14.81
CA THR A 194 7.77 6.91 13.81
C THR A 194 6.77 5.84 14.25
N LEU A 195 7.24 4.66 14.68
CA LEU A 195 6.36 3.63 15.20
C LEU A 195 5.65 4.08 16.48
N SER A 196 6.33 4.77 17.39
CA SER A 196 5.67 5.29 18.62
C SER A 196 4.46 6.18 18.29
N LEU A 197 4.59 7.07 17.30
CA LEU A 197 3.48 7.92 16.83
C LEU A 197 2.39 7.11 16.12
N ILE A 198 2.76 6.09 15.34
CA ILE A 198 1.78 5.17 14.73
C ILE A 198 0.97 4.46 15.82
N TYR A 199 1.60 3.93 16.86
CA TYR A 199 0.89 3.27 17.96
C TYR A 199 -0.04 4.23 18.70
N GLN A 200 0.40 5.48 18.93
CA GLN A 200 -0.45 6.52 19.51
C GLN A 200 -1.66 6.82 18.62
N PHE A 201 -1.46 6.98 17.32
CA PHE A 201 -2.52 7.23 16.35
C PHE A 201 -3.55 6.09 16.29
N LEU A 202 -3.08 4.84 16.42
CA LEU A 202 -3.92 3.66 16.48
C LEU A 202 -4.61 3.45 17.84
N GLY A 203 -4.17 4.17 18.88
CA GLY A 203 -4.63 3.97 20.26
C GLY A 203 -4.16 2.63 20.87
N GLU A 204 -3.01 2.12 20.45
CA GLU A 204 -2.49 0.82 20.86
C GLU A 204 -1.26 0.92 21.78
N LYS A 205 -1.08 -0.10 22.63
CA LYS A 205 0.07 -0.18 23.54
C LYS A 205 1.37 -0.34 22.74
N PRO A 206 2.43 0.44 23.05
CA PRO A 206 3.73 0.29 22.40
C PRO A 206 4.27 -1.13 22.45
N PHE A 207 5.05 -1.48 21.43
CA PHE A 207 5.77 -2.75 21.32
C PHE A 207 7.23 -2.44 20.98
N GLU A 208 8.15 -3.21 21.54
CA GLU A 208 9.59 -3.06 21.28
C GLU A 208 9.94 -3.75 19.95
N HIS A 209 10.30 -2.96 18.94
CA HIS A 209 10.65 -3.46 17.61
C HIS A 209 12.16 -3.60 17.46
N ASP A 210 12.59 -4.63 16.73
CA ASP A 210 13.97 -4.83 16.33
C ASP A 210 14.22 -4.26 14.92
N PHE A 211 14.83 -3.08 14.87
CA PHE A 211 15.16 -2.39 13.62
C PHE A 211 16.41 -2.95 12.91
N SER A 212 17.13 -3.86 13.55
CA SER A 212 18.31 -4.53 12.98
C SER A 212 17.98 -5.90 12.38
N ASN A 213 16.79 -6.45 12.68
CA ASN A 213 16.32 -7.73 12.19
C ASN A 213 14.90 -7.65 11.57
N VAL A 214 14.81 -6.98 10.42
CA VAL A 214 13.59 -6.89 9.61
C VAL A 214 13.59 -7.98 8.55
N GLU A 215 12.71 -8.96 8.71
CA GLU A 215 12.54 -10.04 7.76
C GLU A 215 11.27 -9.84 6.92
N TYR A 216 11.43 -9.77 5.61
CA TYR A 216 10.30 -9.73 4.69
C TYR A 216 10.68 -10.24 3.30
N GLU A 217 10.04 -11.32 2.85
CA GLU A 217 10.19 -11.84 1.50
C GLU A 217 8.85 -11.85 0.74
N ALA A 218 8.85 -11.33 -0.49
CA ALA A 218 7.71 -11.27 -1.40
C ALA A 218 8.06 -11.81 -2.81
N ASN A 219 8.91 -12.84 -2.84
CA ASN A 219 9.56 -13.32 -4.07
C ASN A 219 8.58 -13.76 -5.17
N GLU A 220 7.42 -14.32 -4.82
CA GLU A 220 6.46 -14.81 -5.82
C GLU A 220 5.75 -13.67 -6.57
N PHE A 221 5.40 -12.59 -5.89
CA PHE A 221 4.73 -11.43 -6.50
C PHE A 221 5.65 -10.70 -7.48
N ASP A 222 6.92 -10.51 -7.09
CA ASP A 222 7.94 -9.85 -7.92
C ASP A 222 8.20 -10.60 -9.23
N ARG A 223 8.23 -11.94 -9.15
CA ARG A 223 8.36 -12.82 -10.32
C ARG A 223 7.19 -12.66 -11.29
N ARG A 224 5.93 -12.58 -10.80
CA ARG A 224 4.75 -12.39 -11.66
C ARG A 224 4.76 -11.09 -12.45
N LEU A 225 5.46 -10.07 -11.94
CA LEU A 225 5.61 -8.76 -12.59
C LEU A 225 6.88 -8.65 -13.47
N ASN A 226 7.72 -9.68 -13.51
CA ASN A 226 9.07 -9.62 -14.11
C ASN A 226 9.90 -8.44 -13.56
N THR A 227 9.87 -8.26 -12.23
CA THR A 227 10.55 -7.16 -11.55
C THR A 227 11.26 -7.67 -10.30
N ASN A 228 12.27 -8.53 -10.49
CA ASN A 228 12.98 -9.20 -9.39
C ASN A 228 13.57 -8.19 -8.39
N GLY A 229 13.19 -8.33 -7.11
CA GLY A 229 13.63 -7.47 -6.02
C GLY A 229 12.85 -6.17 -5.88
N LEU A 230 11.67 -6.06 -6.50
CA LEU A 230 10.76 -4.95 -6.30
C LEU A 230 10.45 -4.82 -4.81
N HIS A 231 9.98 -5.85 -4.11
CA HIS A 231 9.58 -5.74 -2.70
C HIS A 231 10.66 -6.18 -1.70
N HIS A 232 11.93 -6.19 -2.11
CA HIS A 232 13.03 -6.54 -1.21
C HIS A 232 13.20 -5.50 -0.09
N VAL A 233 13.11 -5.96 1.16
CA VAL A 233 13.41 -5.20 2.37
C VAL A 233 14.74 -5.67 2.92
N ARG A 234 15.58 -4.74 3.42
CA ARG A 234 16.85 -5.09 4.05
C ARG A 234 16.61 -5.43 5.52
N SER A 235 17.48 -6.28 6.09
CA SER A 235 17.42 -6.65 7.50
C SER A 235 17.53 -5.46 8.44
N LYS A 236 18.38 -4.48 8.12
CA LYS A 236 18.54 -3.28 8.92
C LYS A 236 17.77 -2.10 8.33
N VAL A 237 17.00 -1.41 9.18
CA VAL A 237 16.38 -0.13 8.85
C VAL A 237 17.43 0.96 8.94
N GLU A 238 17.83 1.48 7.78
CA GLU A 238 18.75 2.60 7.69
C GLU A 238 18.47 3.43 6.45
N PHE A 239 18.53 4.76 6.61
CA PHE A 239 18.54 5.66 5.48
C PHE A 239 19.88 5.56 4.76
N GLN A 240 19.83 5.28 3.46
CA GLN A 240 21.02 5.31 2.61
C GLN A 240 20.95 6.49 1.64
N PRO A 241 21.81 7.51 1.82
CA PRO A 241 21.93 8.57 0.84
C PRO A 241 22.38 7.98 -0.49
N ARG A 242 21.78 8.47 -1.58
CA ARG A 242 22.10 8.01 -2.93
C ARG A 242 22.02 9.19 -3.90
N ALA A 243 22.84 9.17 -4.94
CA ALA A 243 22.66 10.04 -6.10
C ALA A 243 21.48 9.53 -6.95
N THR A 244 20.74 10.39 -7.64
CA THR A 244 19.67 9.94 -8.54
C THR A 244 20.24 9.35 -9.84
N VAL A 245 19.55 8.37 -10.44
CA VAL A 245 19.81 7.91 -11.83
C VAL A 245 18.90 8.58 -12.85
N LEU A 246 17.94 9.38 -12.39
CA LEU A 246 17.08 10.17 -13.25
C LEU A 246 17.85 11.41 -13.73
N PRO A 247 17.65 11.81 -15.00
CA PRO A 247 18.02 13.14 -15.50
C PRO A 247 17.51 14.27 -14.59
N PRO A 248 18.25 15.40 -14.46
CA PRO A 248 17.87 16.50 -13.58
C PRO A 248 16.46 17.06 -13.82
N ASP A 249 16.03 17.13 -15.08
CA ASP A 249 14.71 17.59 -15.50
C ASP A 249 13.57 16.65 -15.11
N LEU A 250 13.84 15.36 -14.90
CA LEU A 250 12.86 14.41 -14.35
C LEU A 250 12.87 14.35 -12.81
N PHE A 251 13.91 14.88 -12.18
CA PHE A 251 14.10 14.81 -10.73
C PHE A 251 13.74 16.10 -9.99
N ALA A 252 13.78 17.24 -10.70
CA ALA A 252 13.47 18.57 -10.19
C ALA A 252 12.01 18.71 -9.71
#